data_AF-A0A178ZBI9-F1
#
_entry.id   AF-A0A178ZBI9-F1
#
_cell.length_a   1.000
_cell.length_b   1.000
_cell.length_c   1.000
_cell.angle_alpha   90.00
_cell.angle_beta   90.00
_cell.angle_gamma   90.00
#
_symmetry.space_group_name_H-M   'P 1'
#
loop_
_entity.id
_entity.type
_entity.pdbx_description
1 polymer ?
#
loop_
_entity_poly.entity_id
_entity_poly.type
_entity_poly.pdbx_seq_one_letter_code
_entity_poly.pdbx_strand_id
1 'polypeptide(L)'
;MADHKGIFGLPLEVFDDLMSTLDYESVLAFRQTCRLAASLVPLTTVAQARQALKTTLLARERAEYERRQVAYANQRRWAGVYPQSVQPIAPPQADVVANIISLGSALNNIHRNHITRAEQLNCYSCLKALPRECFVESQVTGRRSLGHHEARRRFCRTCGVTKGIWEKGTVIRDGRCTLVLCKACNNLKTPTPESKNEGMCELCHHEATCEMCQRKPPESLLETAAEPRTAQPSTRATRCQRCWAISHTEVPLGSTGSHLCPGCEAAVSSA
;
A
#
# COMPACT_ATOMS: atom_id res chain seq x y z
N MET A 1 -39.67 17.58 40.74
CA MET A 1 -39.03 17.32 39.43
C MET A 1 -37.53 17.27 39.66
N ALA A 2 -36.88 16.14 39.42
CA ALA A 2 -35.43 16.03 39.59
C ALA A 2 -34.75 16.77 38.44
N ASP A 3 -33.96 17.78 38.78
CA ASP A 3 -33.14 18.52 37.81
C ASP A 3 -31.95 17.63 37.43
N HIS A 4 -32.14 16.80 36.39
CA HIS A 4 -31.09 15.93 35.88
C HIS A 4 -30.06 16.77 35.12
N LYS A 5 -29.03 17.26 35.83
CA LYS A 5 -27.82 17.80 35.22
C LYS A 5 -27.16 16.67 34.42
N GLY A 6 -27.39 16.67 33.11
CA GLY A 6 -26.76 15.74 32.18
C GLY A 6 -25.24 15.96 32.09
N ILE A 7 -24.59 15.31 31.12
CA ILE A 7 -23.12 15.37 30.93
C ILE A 7 -22.56 16.81 30.84
N PHE A 8 -23.36 17.77 30.36
CA PHE A 8 -22.97 19.17 30.22
C PHE A 8 -22.93 19.95 31.55
N GLY A 9 -23.44 19.38 32.63
CA GLY A 9 -23.45 20.00 33.97
C GLY A 9 -22.42 19.39 34.94
N LEU A 10 -21.55 18.51 34.46
CA LEU A 10 -20.47 17.93 35.26
C LEU A 10 -19.39 18.97 35.59
N PRO A 11 -18.73 18.89 36.76
CA PRO A 11 -17.50 19.61 37.01
C PRO A 11 -16.46 19.32 35.91
N LEU A 12 -15.66 20.34 35.56
CA LEU A 12 -14.70 20.24 34.45
C LEU A 12 -13.69 19.10 34.67
N GLU A 13 -13.29 18.85 35.90
CA GLU A 13 -12.33 17.79 36.25
C GLU A 13 -12.90 16.39 35.94
N VAL A 14 -14.18 16.18 36.23
CA VAL A 14 -14.87 14.91 35.95
C VAL A 14 -15.10 14.75 34.44
N PHE A 15 -15.41 15.85 33.76
CA PHE A 15 -15.55 15.84 32.30
C PHE A 15 -14.22 15.53 31.61
N ASP A 16 -13.13 16.17 32.04
CA ASP A 16 -11.78 15.96 31.50
C ASP A 16 -11.31 14.52 31.75
N ASP A 17 -11.56 13.97 32.94
CA ASP A 17 -11.28 12.57 33.25
C ASP A 17 -12.05 11.62 32.31
N LEU A 18 -13.34 11.86 32.11
CA LEU A 18 -14.18 11.08 31.18
C LEU A 18 -13.65 11.18 29.74
N MET A 19 -13.35 12.39 29.26
CA MET A 19 -12.81 12.62 27.92
C MET A 19 -11.42 11.99 27.73
N SER A 20 -10.60 11.91 28.79
CA SER A 20 -9.26 11.31 28.72
C SER A 20 -9.27 9.82 28.40
N THR A 21 -10.37 9.13 28.72
CA THR A 21 -10.56 7.69 28.44
C THR A 21 -11.07 7.41 27.03
N LEU A 22 -11.59 8.42 26.34
CA LEU A 22 -12.17 8.27 25.01
C LEU A 22 -11.09 8.23 23.92
N ASP A 23 -11.32 7.38 22.92
CA ASP A 23 -10.46 7.34 21.74
C ASP A 23 -10.75 8.53 20.79
N TYR A 24 -9.87 8.69 19.80
CA TYR A 24 -10.00 9.77 18.82
C TYR A 24 -11.38 9.79 18.11
N GLU A 25 -11.92 8.61 17.78
CA GLU A 25 -13.21 8.51 17.08
C GLU A 25 -14.36 8.93 17.98
N SER A 26 -14.35 8.50 19.24
CA SER A 26 -15.37 8.84 20.24
C SER A 26 -15.33 10.32 20.59
N VAL A 27 -14.15 10.91 20.77
CA VAL A 27 -13.99 12.35 21.01
C VAL A 27 -14.52 13.17 19.82
N LEU A 28 -14.19 12.75 18.60
CA LEU A 28 -14.67 13.41 17.39
C LEU A 28 -16.20 13.26 17.23
N ALA A 29 -16.74 12.07 17.46
CA ALA A 29 -18.17 11.80 17.37
C ALA A 29 -18.93 12.59 18.44
N PHE A 30 -18.45 12.60 19.68
CA PHE A 30 -19.02 13.41 20.76
C PHE A 30 -19.07 14.89 20.39
N ARG A 31 -17.95 15.44 19.89
CA ARG A 31 -17.91 16.83 19.41
C ARG A 31 -18.95 17.13 18.33
N GLN A 32 -19.30 16.15 17.49
CA GLN A 32 -20.25 16.30 16.39
C GLN A 32 -21.72 16.17 16.80
N THR A 33 -22.03 15.78 18.05
CA THR A 33 -23.43 15.57 18.47
C THR A 33 -24.22 16.87 18.60
N CYS A 34 -23.63 17.91 19.19
CA CYS A 34 -24.30 19.20 19.40
C CYS A 34 -23.32 20.37 19.62
N ARG A 35 -23.85 21.60 19.61
CA ARG A 35 -23.05 22.82 19.82
C ARG A 35 -22.36 22.87 21.19
N LEU A 36 -23.02 22.38 22.25
CA LEU A 36 -22.43 22.35 23.59
C LEU A 36 -21.25 21.38 23.68
N ALA A 37 -21.36 20.20 23.08
CA ALA A 37 -20.23 19.27 22.98
C ALA A 37 -19.08 19.89 22.17
N ALA A 38 -19.40 20.64 21.11
CA ALA A 38 -18.43 21.40 20.35
C ALA A 38 -17.81 22.58 21.09
N SER A 39 -18.45 23.16 22.12
CA SER A 39 -17.77 24.11 22.99
C SER A 39 -16.89 23.43 24.03
N LEU A 40 -17.32 22.26 24.55
CA LEU A 40 -16.61 21.54 25.59
C LEU A 40 -15.36 20.81 25.12
N VAL A 41 -15.28 20.39 23.85
CA VAL A 41 -14.13 19.67 23.31
C VAL A 41 -13.40 20.50 22.27
N PRO A 42 -12.46 21.38 22.63
CA PRO A 42 -11.74 22.23 21.67
C PRO A 42 -11.14 21.46 20.48
N LEU A 43 -11.01 22.14 19.33
CA LEU A 43 -10.35 21.55 18.16
C LEU A 43 -8.89 21.17 18.43
N THR A 44 -8.23 21.86 19.37
CA THR A 44 -6.88 21.53 19.85
C THR A 44 -6.84 20.16 20.50
N THR A 45 -7.82 19.81 21.34
CA THR A 45 -7.96 18.48 21.96
C THR A 45 -8.12 17.39 20.90
N VAL A 46 -8.97 17.62 19.89
CA VAL A 46 -9.13 16.69 18.75
C VAL A 46 -7.83 16.52 17.96
N ALA A 47 -7.10 17.62 17.72
CA ALA A 47 -5.82 17.58 17.03
C ALA A 47 -4.73 16.82 17.83
N GLN A 48 -4.69 17.01 19.15
CA GLN A 48 -3.81 16.29 20.06
C GLN A 48 -4.12 14.79 20.08
N ALA A 49 -5.39 14.41 20.25
CA ALA A 49 -5.83 13.01 20.19
C ALA A 49 -5.46 12.35 18.85
N ARG A 50 -5.67 13.07 17.74
CA ARG A 50 -5.28 12.63 16.39
C ARG A 50 -3.77 12.38 16.29
N GLN A 51 -2.96 13.31 16.80
CA GLN A 51 -1.50 13.22 16.75
C GLN A 51 -0.97 12.10 17.66
N ALA A 52 -1.57 11.91 18.84
CA ALA A 52 -1.25 10.80 19.73
C ALA A 52 -1.54 9.46 19.04
N LEU A 53 -2.73 9.27 18.48
CA LEU A 53 -3.09 8.05 17.75
C LEU A 53 -2.14 7.78 16.57
N LYS A 54 -1.83 8.80 15.78
CA LYS A 54 -0.86 8.69 14.67
C LYS A 54 0.52 8.24 15.17
N THR A 55 0.97 8.77 16.30
CA THR A 55 2.25 8.41 16.92
C THR A 55 2.26 6.95 17.38
N THR A 56 1.19 6.49 18.02
CA THR A 56 1.00 5.09 18.43
C THR A 56 1.01 4.15 17.23
N LEU A 57 0.32 4.49 16.13
CA LEU A 57 0.33 3.68 14.90
C LEU A 57 1.73 3.57 14.29
N LEU A 58 2.48 4.67 14.24
CA LEU A 58 3.88 4.68 13.76
C LEU A 58 4.81 3.87 14.67
N ALA A 59 4.59 3.88 15.97
CA ALA A 59 5.35 3.08 16.92
C ALA A 59 5.06 1.58 16.75
N ARG A 60 3.78 1.19 16.66
CA ARG A 60 3.36 -0.20 16.40
C ARG A 60 3.93 -0.74 15.10
N GLU A 61 3.90 0.07 14.04
CA GLU A 61 4.46 -0.31 12.74
C GLU A 61 5.98 -0.52 12.80
N ARG A 62 6.72 0.35 13.51
CA ARG A 62 8.17 0.19 13.72
C ARG A 62 8.49 -1.11 14.46
N ALA A 63 7.78 -1.37 15.56
CA ALA A 63 7.95 -2.61 16.32
C ALA A 63 7.64 -3.86 15.48
N GLU A 64 6.62 -3.82 14.63
CA GLU A 64 6.31 -4.93 13.71
C GLU A 64 7.38 -5.11 12.63
N TYR A 65 7.93 -4.03 12.11
CA TYR A 65 9.04 -4.09 11.16
C TYR A 65 10.29 -4.71 11.79
N GLU A 66 10.65 -4.31 13.02
CA GLU A 66 11.78 -4.88 13.76
C GLU A 66 11.60 -6.38 14.01
N ARG A 67 10.40 -6.82 14.43
CA ARG A 67 10.08 -8.26 14.57
C ARG A 67 10.29 -9.01 13.26
N ARG A 68 9.86 -8.45 12.13
CA ARG A 68 10.08 -9.04 10.80
C ARG A 68 11.56 -9.12 10.41
N GLN A 69 12.35 -8.11 10.77
CA GLN A 69 13.80 -8.13 10.54
C GLN A 69 14.48 -9.24 11.34
N VAL A 70 14.10 -9.43 12.61
CA VAL A 70 14.61 -10.53 13.44
C VAL A 70 14.20 -11.88 12.86
N ALA A 71 12.93 -12.06 12.48
CA ALA A 71 12.45 -13.29 11.86
C ALA A 71 13.21 -13.61 10.56
N TYR A 72 13.43 -12.60 9.71
CA TYR A 72 14.20 -12.75 8.48
C TYR A 72 15.68 -13.09 8.74
N ALA A 73 16.31 -12.45 9.72
CA ALA A 73 17.69 -12.74 10.11
C ALA A 73 17.83 -14.17 10.65
N ASN A 74 16.91 -14.60 11.52
CA ASN A 74 16.85 -15.97 12.03
C ASN A 74 16.70 -16.95 10.87
N GLN A 75 15.73 -16.73 9.98
CA GLN A 75 15.51 -17.59 8.83
C GLN A 75 16.76 -17.71 7.94
N ARG A 76 17.46 -16.61 7.67
CA ARG A 76 18.73 -16.64 6.93
C ARG A 76 19.80 -17.47 7.63
N ARG A 77 19.88 -17.39 8.97
CA ARG A 77 20.79 -18.21 9.77
C ARG A 77 20.44 -19.70 9.64
N TRP A 78 19.17 -20.06 9.79
CA TRP A 78 18.70 -21.44 9.64
C TRP A 78 18.98 -22.02 8.25
N ALA A 79 18.77 -21.24 7.20
CA ALA A 79 19.08 -21.65 5.82
C ALA A 79 20.58 -21.94 5.59
N GLY A 80 21.48 -21.28 6.34
CA GLY A 80 22.92 -21.56 6.30
C GLY A 80 23.32 -22.84 7.04
N VAL A 81 22.59 -23.21 8.10
CA VAL A 81 22.88 -24.41 8.92
C VAL A 81 22.38 -25.70 8.27
N TYR A 82 21.29 -25.63 7.51
CA TYR A 82 20.70 -26.79 6.83
C TYR A 82 20.66 -26.61 5.30
N PRO A 83 21.81 -26.60 4.62
CA PRO A 83 21.85 -26.37 3.17
C PRO A 83 21.22 -27.50 2.36
N GLN A 84 21.15 -28.73 2.90
CA GLN A 84 20.76 -29.93 2.14
C GLN A 84 19.24 -30.13 1.97
N SER A 85 18.39 -29.54 2.81
CA SER A 85 16.93 -29.57 2.61
C SER A 85 16.42 -28.59 1.55
N VAL A 86 17.32 -27.74 1.04
CA VAL A 86 17.05 -26.70 0.02
C VAL A 86 17.78 -26.98 -1.29
N GLN A 87 18.63 -28.01 -1.32
CA GLN A 87 19.24 -28.45 -2.58
C GLN A 87 18.13 -28.99 -3.50
N PRO A 88 18.00 -28.48 -4.73
CA PRO A 88 17.24 -29.20 -5.74
C PRO A 88 17.86 -30.59 -5.84
N ILE A 89 17.04 -31.63 -5.64
CA ILE A 89 17.43 -33.02 -5.89
C ILE A 89 18.21 -33.03 -7.20
N ALA A 90 19.46 -33.51 -7.16
CA ALA A 90 20.30 -33.61 -8.34
C ALA A 90 19.48 -34.23 -9.48
N PRO A 91 19.49 -33.66 -10.70
CA PRO A 91 18.60 -34.11 -11.76
C PRO A 91 18.77 -35.62 -11.95
N PRO A 92 17.70 -36.43 -11.77
CA PRO A 92 17.75 -37.81 -12.22
C PRO A 92 18.00 -37.77 -13.73
N GLN A 93 18.87 -38.69 -14.18
CA GLN A 93 19.31 -38.80 -15.56
C GLN A 93 18.14 -38.62 -16.54
N ALA A 94 18.32 -37.63 -17.42
CA ALA A 94 17.65 -37.23 -18.67
C ALA A 94 16.13 -37.39 -18.88
N ASP A 95 15.42 -38.40 -18.39
CA ASP A 95 14.15 -38.78 -19.06
C ASP A 95 12.85 -38.55 -18.25
N VAL A 96 12.90 -37.94 -17.06
CA VAL A 96 11.69 -37.63 -16.25
C VAL A 96 11.65 -36.15 -15.76
N VAL A 97 12.40 -35.27 -16.44
CA VAL A 97 12.93 -34.01 -15.85
C VAL A 97 11.96 -32.80 -15.90
N ALA A 98 10.89 -32.82 -16.70
CA ALA A 98 10.05 -31.63 -16.89
C ALA A 98 9.14 -31.30 -15.69
N ASN A 99 8.69 -32.29 -14.89
CA ASN A 99 7.73 -32.05 -13.81
C ASN A 99 8.35 -31.78 -12.43
N ILE A 100 9.61 -32.14 -12.19
CA ILE A 100 10.25 -32.03 -10.85
C ILE A 100 10.93 -30.67 -10.65
N ILE A 101 11.49 -30.07 -11.71
CA ILE A 101 12.17 -28.75 -11.63
C ILE A 101 11.19 -27.62 -11.23
N SER A 102 9.90 -27.76 -11.55
CA SER A 102 8.87 -26.78 -11.19
C SER A 102 8.57 -26.73 -9.68
N LEU A 103 8.75 -27.85 -8.95
CA LEU A 103 8.42 -27.95 -7.53
C LEU A 103 9.51 -27.34 -6.61
N GLY A 104 10.79 -27.49 -6.97
CA GLY A 104 11.93 -26.95 -6.20
C GLY A 104 12.02 -25.41 -6.22
N SER A 105 11.58 -24.78 -7.32
CA SER A 105 11.50 -23.31 -7.43
C SER A 105 10.30 -22.72 -6.65
N ALA A 106 9.25 -23.52 -6.44
CA ALA A 106 8.07 -23.10 -5.67
C ALA A 106 8.34 -23.03 -4.16
N LEU A 107 9.09 -23.99 -3.59
CA LEU A 107 9.41 -24.02 -2.16
C LEU A 107 10.27 -22.82 -1.72
N ASN A 108 11.23 -22.39 -2.55
CA ASN A 108 12.05 -21.20 -2.28
C ASN A 108 11.28 -19.87 -2.39
N ASN A 109 10.10 -19.86 -3.03
CA ASN A 109 9.23 -18.69 -3.13
C ASN A 109 8.16 -18.61 -2.04
N ILE A 110 7.72 -19.76 -1.49
CA ILE A 110 6.73 -19.83 -0.41
C ILE A 110 7.22 -19.07 0.83
N HIS A 111 8.51 -19.19 1.16
CA HIS A 111 9.07 -18.58 2.36
C HIS A 111 9.41 -17.09 2.23
N ARG A 112 9.62 -16.56 1.02
CA ARG A 112 10.07 -15.17 0.83
C ARG A 112 8.92 -14.15 0.90
N ASN A 113 7.69 -14.58 0.59
CA ASN A 113 6.51 -13.72 0.57
C ASN A 113 5.69 -13.75 1.86
N HIS A 114 5.64 -14.86 2.61
CA HIS A 114 4.81 -14.92 3.81
C HIS A 114 5.46 -14.30 5.05
N ILE A 115 6.77 -14.48 5.26
CA ILE A 115 7.43 -14.09 6.52
C ILE A 115 7.64 -12.55 6.61
N THR A 116 7.66 -11.85 5.47
CA THR A 116 8.01 -10.42 5.42
C THR A 116 6.81 -9.49 5.19
N ARG A 117 5.66 -10.03 4.79
CA ARG A 117 4.47 -9.21 4.48
C ARG A 117 3.69 -8.93 5.76
N ALA A 118 3.43 -7.66 6.01
CA ALA A 118 2.46 -7.25 7.02
C ALA A 118 1.05 -7.65 6.54
N GLU A 119 0.29 -8.32 7.42
CA GLU A 119 -1.11 -8.70 7.18
C GLU A 119 -2.02 -7.46 7.24
N GLN A 120 -1.69 -6.53 8.13
CA GLN A 120 -2.38 -5.26 8.31
C GLN A 120 -1.43 -4.09 8.05
N LEU A 121 -1.97 -3.00 7.55
CA LEU A 121 -1.24 -1.75 7.32
C LEU A 121 -2.01 -0.58 7.94
N ASN A 122 -1.27 0.43 8.37
CA ASN A 122 -1.88 1.65 8.88
C ASN A 122 -2.23 2.61 7.74
N CYS A 123 -3.47 3.08 7.74
CA CYS A 123 -3.91 4.22 6.93
C CYS A 123 -3.72 5.50 7.74
N TYR A 124 -2.84 6.39 7.30
CA TYR A 124 -2.56 7.65 8.01
C TYR A 124 -3.58 8.76 7.73
N SER A 125 -4.50 8.50 6.80
CA SER A 125 -5.62 9.39 6.51
C SER A 125 -6.81 9.17 7.46
N CYS A 126 -7.24 7.93 7.70
CA CYS A 126 -8.31 7.61 8.65
C CYS A 126 -7.81 7.09 10.01
N LEU A 127 -6.49 6.91 10.18
CA LEU A 127 -5.87 6.40 11.40
C LEU A 127 -6.35 5.01 11.83
N LYS A 128 -6.70 4.16 10.86
CA LYS A 128 -7.07 2.75 11.09
C LYS A 128 -5.95 1.80 10.66
N ALA A 129 -5.77 0.73 11.44
CA ALA A 129 -5.07 -0.47 10.98
C ALA A 129 -6.08 -1.30 10.18
N LEU A 130 -5.78 -1.54 8.91
CA LEU A 130 -6.68 -2.21 7.97
C LEU A 130 -5.94 -3.36 7.27
N PRO A 131 -6.66 -4.39 6.80
CA PRO A 131 -6.07 -5.43 5.97
C PRO A 131 -5.35 -4.88 4.74
N ARG A 132 -4.31 -5.58 4.28
CA ARG A 132 -3.45 -5.19 3.17
C ARG A 132 -4.23 -4.90 1.88
N GLU A 133 -5.27 -5.68 1.61
CA GLU A 133 -6.18 -5.58 0.47
C GLU A 133 -6.98 -4.27 0.44
N CYS A 134 -7.14 -3.59 1.59
CA CYS A 134 -7.77 -2.27 1.63
C CYS A 134 -6.88 -1.16 1.03
N PHE A 135 -5.66 -1.48 0.63
CA PHE A 135 -4.70 -0.55 0.04
C PHE A 135 -4.40 -0.97 -1.40
N VAL A 136 -3.94 -0.03 -2.22
CA VAL A 136 -3.48 -0.35 -3.59
C VAL A 136 -2.05 -0.87 -3.53
N GLU A 137 -1.66 -1.75 -4.44
CA GLU A 137 -0.36 -2.43 -4.44
C GLU A 137 0.83 -1.45 -4.32
N SER A 138 0.73 -0.24 -4.89
CA SER A 138 1.75 0.81 -4.78
C SER A 138 1.93 1.37 -3.36
N GLN A 139 0.90 1.29 -2.50
CA GLN A 139 1.00 1.64 -1.07
C GLN A 139 1.54 0.49 -0.21
N VAL A 140 1.56 -0.70 -0.80
CA VAL A 140 1.66 -2.00 -0.12
C VAL A 140 2.97 -2.72 -0.49
N THR A 141 3.68 -2.21 -1.49
CA THR A 141 4.98 -2.70 -1.97
C THR A 141 6.06 -1.64 -1.84
N GLY A 142 7.31 -2.05 -2.10
CA GLY A 142 8.47 -1.16 -2.13
C GLY A 142 8.69 -0.43 -0.81
N ARG A 143 9.12 0.84 -0.90
CA ARG A 143 9.49 1.65 0.26
C ARG A 143 8.33 1.82 1.25
N ARG A 144 7.09 1.91 0.78
CA ARG A 144 5.90 2.14 1.64
C ARG A 144 5.49 0.93 2.48
N SER A 145 5.92 -0.27 2.10
CA SER A 145 5.56 -1.54 2.74
C SER A 145 6.44 -1.92 3.94
N LEU A 146 7.64 -1.33 4.01
CA LEU A 146 8.70 -1.72 4.95
C LEU A 146 8.88 -0.71 6.08
N GLY A 147 7.87 0.11 6.40
CA GLY A 147 8.00 1.11 7.46
C GLY A 147 9.07 2.18 7.17
N HIS A 148 9.50 2.39 5.91
CA HIS A 148 10.42 3.47 5.57
C HIS A 148 9.79 4.86 5.82
N HIS A 149 10.58 5.91 5.61
CA HIS A 149 10.17 7.32 5.69
C HIS A 149 8.91 7.68 4.87
N GLU A 150 8.54 6.87 3.85
CA GLU A 150 7.32 7.05 3.07
C GLU A 150 6.09 6.33 3.64
N ALA A 151 6.24 5.44 4.64
CA ALA A 151 5.12 4.70 5.22
C ALA A 151 4.03 5.64 5.77
N ARG A 152 4.44 6.78 6.35
CA ARG A 152 3.54 7.86 6.83
C ARG A 152 2.63 8.47 5.74
N ARG A 153 2.91 8.21 4.46
CA ARG A 153 2.12 8.66 3.31
C ARG A 153 1.11 7.62 2.84
N ARG A 154 0.99 6.46 3.51
CA ARG A 154 0.00 5.44 3.16
C ARG A 154 -1.41 5.88 3.50
N PHE A 155 -2.33 5.55 2.59
CA PHE A 155 -3.76 5.71 2.77
C PHE A 155 -4.50 4.54 2.13
N CYS A 156 -5.68 4.18 2.67
CA CYS A 156 -6.50 3.11 2.14
C CYS A 156 -7.28 3.59 0.91
N ARG A 157 -7.82 2.65 0.13
CA ARG A 157 -8.64 2.93 -1.06
C ARG A 157 -9.77 3.90 -0.76
N THR A 158 -10.52 3.64 0.31
CA THR A 158 -11.63 4.50 0.72
C THR A 158 -11.18 5.93 0.97
N CYS A 159 -10.10 6.13 1.73
CA CYS A 159 -9.56 7.48 1.96
C CYS A 159 -9.02 8.13 0.69
N GLY A 160 -8.42 7.36 -0.21
CA GLY A 160 -7.92 7.87 -1.48
C GLY A 160 -9.03 8.48 -2.33
N VAL A 161 -10.20 7.84 -2.33
CA VAL A 161 -11.41 8.31 -3.03
C VAL A 161 -12.10 9.44 -2.27
N THR A 162 -12.49 9.22 -1.00
CA THR A 162 -13.35 10.17 -0.26
C THR A 162 -12.64 11.47 0.07
N LYS A 163 -11.31 11.45 0.23
CA LYS A 163 -10.51 12.66 0.48
C LYS A 163 -9.94 13.29 -0.80
N GLY A 164 -10.30 12.79 -1.98
CA GLY A 164 -9.85 13.33 -3.26
C GLY A 164 -8.33 13.28 -3.43
N ILE A 165 -7.65 12.29 -2.85
CA ILE A 165 -6.20 12.11 -3.03
C ILE A 165 -5.91 11.65 -4.47
N TRP A 166 -6.84 10.90 -5.05
CA TRP A 166 -6.84 10.59 -6.47
C TRP A 166 -7.82 11.50 -7.20
N GLU A 167 -7.39 12.04 -8.33
CA GLU A 167 -8.25 12.81 -9.22
C GLU A 167 -9.21 11.89 -9.97
N LYS A 168 -10.42 12.37 -10.24
CA LYS A 168 -11.40 11.63 -11.04
C LYS A 168 -10.85 11.37 -12.45
N GLY A 169 -11.03 10.16 -12.94
CA GLY A 169 -10.46 9.66 -14.19
C GLY A 169 -9.07 9.03 -14.04
N THR A 170 -8.45 9.11 -12.85
CA THR A 170 -7.12 8.53 -12.64
C THR A 170 -7.15 7.01 -12.80
N VAL A 171 -6.23 6.50 -13.62
CA VAL A 171 -5.96 5.07 -13.76
C VAL A 171 -4.94 4.64 -12.71
N ILE A 172 -5.31 3.69 -11.87
CA ILE A 172 -4.50 3.18 -10.76
C ILE A 172 -4.13 1.72 -11.05
N ARG A 173 -2.83 1.41 -11.03
CA ARG A 173 -2.35 0.03 -11.09
C ARG A 173 -2.38 -0.60 -9.71
N ASP A 174 -3.08 -1.72 -9.59
CA ASP A 174 -3.25 -2.47 -8.35
C ASP A 174 -2.86 -3.94 -8.59
N GLY A 175 -1.57 -4.23 -8.47
CA GLY A 175 -1.02 -5.54 -8.76
C GLY A 175 -1.17 -5.89 -10.24
N ARG A 176 -1.95 -6.94 -10.53
CA ARG A 176 -2.28 -7.36 -11.90
C ARG A 176 -3.55 -6.70 -12.44
N CYS A 177 -4.28 -6.00 -11.58
CA CYS A 177 -5.52 -5.32 -11.94
C CYS A 177 -5.24 -3.85 -12.28
N THR A 178 -6.01 -3.32 -13.22
CA THR A 178 -6.08 -1.87 -13.47
C THR A 178 -7.43 -1.39 -12.95
N LEU A 179 -7.41 -0.36 -12.12
CA LEU A 179 -8.60 0.29 -11.60
C LEU A 179 -8.66 1.70 -12.18
N VAL A 180 -9.86 2.26 -12.30
CA VAL A 180 -10.07 3.67 -12.62
C VAL A 180 -10.96 4.29 -11.55
N LEU A 181 -10.62 5.49 -11.10
CA LEU A 181 -11.54 6.30 -10.30
C LEU A 181 -12.54 6.95 -11.25
N CYS A 182 -13.73 6.37 -11.40
CA CYS A 182 -14.68 6.79 -12.42
C CYS A 182 -15.11 8.26 -12.25
N LYS A 183 -15.08 9.04 -13.34
CA LYS A 183 -15.54 10.44 -13.36
C LYS A 183 -17.02 10.61 -12.97
N ALA A 184 -17.87 9.68 -13.40
CA ALA A 184 -19.32 9.74 -13.16
C ALA A 184 -19.69 9.30 -11.73
N CYS A 185 -19.43 8.04 -11.38
CA CYS A 185 -19.88 7.48 -10.09
C CYS A 185 -18.90 7.68 -8.92
N ASN A 186 -17.73 8.27 -9.15
CA ASN A 186 -16.69 8.51 -8.13
C ASN A 186 -16.27 7.26 -7.35
N ASN A 187 -16.32 6.08 -7.98
CA ASN A 187 -15.94 4.81 -7.38
C ASN A 187 -14.75 4.20 -8.13
N LEU A 188 -13.91 3.45 -7.40
CA LEU A 188 -12.87 2.63 -8.00
C LEU A 188 -13.47 1.35 -8.58
N LYS A 189 -13.36 1.18 -9.88
CA LYS A 189 -13.83 -0.03 -10.57
C LYS A 189 -12.84 -0.45 -11.66
N THR A 190 -12.96 -1.68 -12.10
CA THR A 190 -12.23 -2.18 -13.27
C THR A 190 -12.79 -1.52 -14.54
N PRO A 191 -11.95 -0.95 -15.41
CA PRO A 191 -12.38 -0.41 -16.70
C PRO A 191 -12.20 -1.44 -17.83
N THR A 192 -12.95 -1.26 -18.93
CA THR A 192 -12.61 -1.84 -20.24
C THR A 192 -11.52 -0.99 -20.91
N PRO A 193 -10.85 -1.48 -21.98
CA PRO A 193 -9.83 -0.70 -22.68
C PRO A 193 -10.34 0.65 -23.19
N GLU A 194 -11.57 0.70 -23.69
CA GLU A 194 -12.24 1.91 -24.17
C GLU A 194 -12.59 2.85 -23.01
N SER A 195 -13.28 2.34 -21.98
CA SER A 195 -13.71 3.15 -20.83
C SER A 195 -12.52 3.73 -20.04
N LYS A 196 -11.40 3.02 -20.04
CA LYS A 196 -10.16 3.45 -19.39
C LYS A 196 -9.62 4.76 -19.97
N ASN A 197 -9.68 4.95 -21.29
CA ASN A 197 -9.18 6.16 -21.94
C ASN A 197 -10.03 7.38 -21.58
N GLU A 198 -11.32 7.17 -21.35
CA GLU A 198 -12.24 8.23 -20.95
C GLU A 198 -12.22 8.52 -19.44
N GLY A 199 -11.54 7.67 -18.65
CA GLY A 199 -11.51 7.78 -17.20
C GLY A 199 -12.82 7.33 -16.54
N MET A 200 -13.55 6.41 -17.18
CA MET A 200 -14.84 5.91 -16.72
C MET A 200 -14.79 4.40 -16.44
N CYS A 201 -15.62 3.96 -15.50
CA CYS A 201 -15.84 2.53 -15.30
C CYS A 201 -16.74 1.97 -16.40
N GLU A 202 -16.67 0.66 -16.62
CA GLU A 202 -17.43 -0.07 -17.64
C GLU A 202 -18.94 0.27 -17.62
N LEU A 203 -19.57 0.21 -16.44
CA LEU A 203 -21.00 0.47 -16.30
C LEU A 203 -21.38 1.90 -16.72
N CYS A 204 -20.66 2.91 -16.23
CA CYS A 204 -20.96 4.31 -16.57
C CYS A 204 -20.61 4.65 -18.02
N HIS A 205 -19.63 3.96 -18.61
CA HIS A 205 -19.28 4.12 -20.02
C HIS A 205 -20.38 3.59 -20.93
N HIS A 206 -20.95 2.42 -20.61
CA HIS A 206 -22.12 1.90 -21.33
C HIS A 206 -23.36 2.79 -21.18
N GLU A 207 -23.62 3.34 -20.00
CA GLU A 207 -24.73 4.28 -19.79
C GLU A 207 -24.54 5.58 -20.57
N ALA A 208 -23.32 6.10 -20.65
CA ALA A 208 -23.00 7.32 -21.39
C ALA A 208 -23.10 7.12 -22.91
N THR A 209 -22.70 5.95 -23.41
CA THR A 209 -22.76 5.60 -24.84
C THR A 209 -24.15 5.10 -25.27
N CYS A 210 -25.03 4.78 -24.33
CA CYS A 210 -26.42 4.46 -24.63
C CYS A 210 -27.18 5.74 -25.01
N GLU A 211 -27.31 5.97 -26.33
CA GLU A 211 -28.02 7.11 -26.92
C GLU A 211 -29.45 7.30 -26.37
N MET A 212 -30.08 6.24 -25.85
CA MET A 212 -31.41 6.31 -25.24
C MET A 212 -31.46 7.00 -23.86
N CYS A 213 -30.33 7.16 -23.17
CA CYS A 213 -30.27 7.73 -21.81
C CYS A 213 -29.82 9.22 -21.79
N GLN A 214 -29.47 9.82 -22.93
CA GLN A 214 -28.89 11.17 -23.00
C GLN A 214 -29.93 12.32 -22.99
N ARG A 215 -30.82 12.40 -21.98
CA ARG A 215 -31.52 13.67 -21.69
C ARG A 215 -30.55 14.62 -20.96
N LYS A 216 -29.76 15.36 -21.75
CA LYS A 216 -28.73 16.33 -21.33
C LYS A 216 -29.26 17.45 -20.40
N PRO A 217 -28.54 17.81 -19.33
CA PRO A 217 -28.33 19.19 -18.91
C PRO A 217 -27.08 19.81 -19.60
N PRO A 218 -26.98 21.14 -19.71
CA PRO A 218 -26.00 21.79 -20.58
C PRO A 218 -24.58 21.82 -19.99
N GLU A 219 -23.61 21.45 -20.83
CA GLU A 219 -22.17 21.44 -20.61
C GLU A 219 -21.57 22.85 -20.60
N SER A 220 -20.75 23.16 -19.59
CA SER A 220 -19.76 24.25 -19.64
C SER A 220 -18.39 23.68 -20.01
N LEU A 221 -17.87 24.10 -21.15
CA LEU A 221 -16.55 23.74 -21.69
C LEU A 221 -15.43 24.49 -20.96
N LEU A 222 -14.40 23.76 -20.55
CA LEU A 222 -13.04 24.27 -20.34
C LEU A 222 -12.05 23.10 -20.44
N GLU A 223 -11.49 22.94 -21.64
CA GLU A 223 -10.36 22.04 -21.91
C GLU A 223 -9.04 22.78 -21.64
N THR A 224 -8.10 22.10 -20.99
CA THR A 224 -6.70 22.53 -20.91
C THR A 224 -5.83 21.41 -21.46
N ALA A 225 -5.04 21.72 -22.48
CA ALA A 225 -4.15 20.80 -23.17
C ALA A 225 -2.98 20.38 -22.25
N ALA A 226 -2.64 19.09 -22.28
CA ALA A 226 -1.45 18.53 -21.65
C ALA A 226 -0.45 18.06 -22.72
N GLU A 227 0.81 18.48 -22.56
CA GLU A 227 1.93 18.19 -23.44
C GLU A 227 2.39 16.72 -23.41
N PRO A 228 3.04 16.24 -24.51
CA PRO A 228 3.55 14.88 -24.60
C PRO A 228 4.83 14.69 -23.78
N ARG A 229 4.79 13.75 -22.82
CA ARG A 229 5.97 13.29 -22.09
C ARG A 229 6.82 12.37 -22.96
N THR A 230 8.06 12.79 -23.20
CA THR A 230 9.13 12.00 -23.80
C THR A 230 9.44 10.76 -22.96
N ALA A 231 9.47 9.61 -23.62
CA ALA A 231 9.79 8.32 -23.00
C ALA A 231 11.27 8.30 -22.58
N GLN A 232 11.52 8.22 -21.27
CA GLN A 232 12.85 7.84 -20.78
C GLN A 232 13.08 6.34 -21.03
N PRO A 233 14.26 5.94 -21.51
CA PRO A 233 14.63 4.54 -21.59
C PRO A 233 14.68 3.95 -20.17
N SER A 234 13.73 3.10 -19.84
CA SER A 234 13.72 2.38 -18.56
C SER A 234 14.88 1.38 -18.55
N THR A 235 15.97 1.72 -17.89
CA THR A 235 17.00 0.75 -17.53
C THR A 235 16.39 -0.19 -16.47
N ARG A 236 15.94 -1.36 -16.93
CA ARG A 236 15.39 -2.39 -16.05
C ARG A 236 16.54 -2.92 -15.19
N ALA A 237 16.58 -2.53 -13.92
CA ALA A 237 17.58 -3.01 -12.97
C ALA A 237 17.58 -4.55 -12.93
N THR A 238 18.66 -5.17 -13.41
CA THR A 238 18.89 -6.61 -13.34
C THR A 238 19.60 -6.94 -12.02
N ARG A 239 19.06 -7.90 -11.26
CA ARG A 239 19.63 -8.34 -9.99
C ARG A 239 20.77 -9.31 -10.25
N CYS A 240 21.80 -9.29 -9.40
CA CYS A 240 22.83 -10.33 -9.41
C CYS A 240 22.22 -11.72 -9.14
N GLN A 241 22.41 -12.72 -10.00
CA GLN A 241 21.84 -14.08 -9.82
C GLN A 241 22.49 -14.86 -8.68
N ARG A 242 23.71 -14.49 -8.26
CA ARG A 242 24.44 -15.16 -7.18
C ARG A 242 24.17 -14.53 -5.82
N CYS A 243 24.32 -13.21 -5.66
CA CYS A 243 24.11 -12.54 -4.36
C CYS A 243 22.79 -11.76 -4.25
N TRP A 244 22.03 -11.60 -5.33
CA TRP A 244 20.72 -10.94 -5.37
C TRP A 244 20.71 -9.46 -4.94
N ALA A 245 21.87 -8.81 -4.87
CA ALA A 245 22.00 -7.37 -4.63
C ALA A 245 21.45 -6.57 -5.83
N ILE A 246 20.81 -5.42 -5.54
CA ILE A 246 20.19 -4.52 -6.52
C ILE A 246 21.16 -3.38 -6.93
N SER A 247 22.24 -3.18 -6.20
CA SER A 247 22.99 -1.92 -6.15
C SER A 247 24.25 -1.89 -7.01
N HIS A 248 24.19 -2.17 -8.31
CA HIS A 248 25.27 -1.82 -9.26
C HIS A 248 24.66 -1.58 -10.66
N THR A 249 24.12 -0.38 -10.89
CA THR A 249 23.38 -0.02 -12.12
C THR A 249 24.24 0.66 -13.20
N GLU A 250 25.55 0.45 -13.20
CA GLU A 250 26.38 0.74 -14.37
C GLU A 250 26.91 -0.60 -14.86
N VAL A 251 26.28 -1.11 -15.93
CA VAL A 251 26.83 -2.23 -16.71
C VAL A 251 27.94 -1.61 -17.55
N PRO A 252 29.23 -1.93 -17.33
CA PRO A 252 30.29 -1.43 -18.18
C PRO A 252 30.06 -1.92 -19.62
N LEU A 253 30.35 -1.07 -20.61
CA LEU A 253 30.39 -1.50 -22.01
C LEU A 253 31.38 -2.67 -22.13
N GLY A 254 30.86 -3.89 -22.32
CA GLY A 254 31.66 -5.12 -22.37
C GLY A 254 31.25 -6.24 -21.40
N SER A 255 30.19 -6.07 -20.59
CA SER A 255 29.69 -7.17 -19.74
C SER A 255 29.33 -8.41 -20.55
N THR A 256 29.84 -9.56 -20.12
CA THR A 256 29.69 -10.91 -20.70
C THR A 256 28.25 -11.46 -20.69
N GLY A 257 27.24 -10.64 -20.39
CA GLY A 257 25.86 -11.07 -20.21
C GLY A 257 25.64 -11.90 -18.93
N SER A 258 26.68 -12.08 -18.11
CA SER A 258 26.55 -12.72 -16.81
C SER A 258 25.74 -11.76 -15.93
N HIS A 259 24.53 -12.15 -15.53
CA HIS A 259 23.71 -11.36 -14.61
C HIS A 259 24.30 -11.41 -13.18
N LEU A 260 25.62 -11.24 -13.00
CA LEU A 260 26.33 -11.29 -11.74
C LEU A 260 26.87 -9.89 -11.40
N CYS A 261 26.96 -9.54 -10.12
CA CYS A 261 27.64 -8.31 -9.72
C CYS A 261 29.16 -8.50 -9.80
N PRO A 262 29.96 -7.42 -9.90
CA PRO A 262 31.42 -7.51 -10.05
C PRO A 262 32.10 -8.38 -8.99
N GLY A 263 31.66 -8.31 -7.73
CA GLY A 263 32.20 -9.16 -6.66
C GLY A 263 31.85 -10.65 -6.82
N CYS A 264 30.67 -10.95 -7.38
CA CYS A 264 30.29 -12.33 -7.68
C CYS A 264 30.99 -12.88 -8.92
N GLU A 265 31.26 -12.02 -9.91
CA GLU A 265 31.97 -12.37 -11.14
C GLU A 265 33.45 -12.64 -10.85
N ALA A 266 34.13 -11.77 -10.08
CA ALA A 266 35.50 -12.01 -9.63
C ALA A 266 35.64 -13.32 -8.83
N ALA A 267 34.65 -13.67 -8.01
CA ALA A 267 34.61 -14.92 -7.27
C ALA A 267 34.27 -16.16 -8.12
N VAL A 268 33.86 -16.01 -9.39
CA VAL A 268 33.78 -17.12 -10.35
C VAL A 268 35.10 -17.26 -11.10
N SER A 269 35.70 -16.14 -11.53
CA SER A 269 36.95 -16.16 -12.31
C SER A 269 38.20 -16.54 -11.52
N SER A 270 38.11 -16.59 -10.19
CA SER A 270 39.23 -16.97 -9.30
C SER A 270 39.20 -18.44 -8.88
N ALA A 271 38.24 -19.22 -9.39
CA ALA A 271 38.11 -20.67 -9.16
C ALA A 271 38.46 -21.42 -10.45
#